data_AF-A0A0J7MM46-F1
#
_entry.id   AF-A0A0J7MM46-F1
#
_cell.length_a   1.000
_cell.length_b   1.000
_cell.length_c   1.000
_cell.angle_alpha   90.00
_cell.angle_beta   90.00
_cell.angle_gamma   90.00
#
_symmetry.space_group_name_H-M   'P 1'
#
loop_
_entity.id
_entity.type
_entity.pdbx_description
1 polymer ?
#
loop_
_entity_poly.entity_id
_entity_poly.type
_entity_poly.pdbx_seq_one_letter_code
_entity_poly.pdbx_strand_id
1 'polypeptide(L)'
;MPVNSLIVGVDLAPIKAIPKVITFQSDITTDKCRATIRQHLKMWKADTVLHDGAPNVGTAWSQDSFNQAELALQAMKLATEFLVEG
;
A
#
# COMPACT_ATOMS: atom_id res chain seq x y z
N MET A 1 9.81 15.07 0.44
CA MET A 1 9.00 14.98 1.67
C MET A 1 9.71 15.72 2.80
N PRO A 2 9.03 16.61 3.56
CA PRO A 2 9.61 17.27 4.73
C PRO A 2 10.17 16.31 5.79
N VAL A 3 11.09 16.78 6.63
CA VAL A 3 11.86 15.97 7.61
C VAL A 3 10.99 15.25 8.65
N ASN A 4 9.74 15.69 8.83
CA ASN A 4 8.76 15.16 9.78
C ASN A 4 7.49 14.61 9.09
N SER A 5 7.59 14.17 7.84
CA SER A 5 6.48 13.50 7.15
C SER A 5 6.07 12.22 7.87
N LEU A 6 4.76 11.99 7.99
CA LEU A 6 4.19 10.71 8.39
C LEU A 6 4.21 9.77 7.18
N ILE A 7 5.00 8.69 7.27
CA ILE A 7 5.12 7.70 6.20
C ILE A 7 4.66 6.35 6.73
N VAL A 8 3.74 5.71 6.02
CA VAL A 8 3.20 4.39 6.34
C VAL A 8 3.48 3.45 5.17
N GLY A 9 4.24 2.39 5.42
CA GLY A 9 4.54 1.32 4.47
C GLY A 9 3.82 0.03 4.86
N VAL A 10 3.27 -0.65 3.85
CA VAL A 10 2.62 -1.96 4.00
C VAL A 10 3.15 -2.90 2.93
N ASP A 11 3.45 -4.14 3.32
CA ASP A 11 3.87 -5.20 2.41
C ASP A 11 3.40 -6.57 2.95
N LEU A 12 3.28 -7.55 2.06
CA LEU A 12 3.00 -8.94 2.45
C LEU A 12 4.19 -9.61 3.13
N ALA A 13 5.41 -9.17 2.81
CA ALA A 13 6.65 -9.60 3.43
C ALA A 13 7.10 -8.62 4.54
N PRO A 14 7.93 -9.05 5.50
CA PRO A 14 8.48 -8.16 6.51
C PRO A 14 9.39 -7.09 5.88
N ILE A 15 9.07 -5.81 6.12
CA ILE A 15 9.94 -4.69 5.76
C ILE A 15 10.97 -4.48 6.88
N LYS A 16 12.25 -4.39 6.51
CA LYS A 16 13.30 -4.00 7.46
C LYS A 16 13.02 -2.60 8.01
N ALA A 17 13.18 -2.39 9.31
CA ALA A 17 12.89 -1.09 9.93
C ALA A 17 13.65 0.06 9.24
N ILE A 18 12.90 1.07 8.80
CA ILE A 18 13.43 2.29 8.19
C ILE A 18 13.21 3.45 9.17
N PRO A 19 14.24 4.25 9.49
CA PRO A 19 14.08 5.41 10.37
C PRO A 19 12.97 6.34 9.90
N LYS A 20 12.08 6.75 10.82
CA LYS A 20 10.95 7.66 10.58
C LYS A 20 9.86 7.13 9.66
N VAL A 21 9.82 5.83 9.38
CA VAL A 21 8.75 5.20 8.61
C VAL A 21 8.04 4.18 9.49
N ILE A 22 6.72 4.24 9.52
CA ILE A 22 5.89 3.20 10.13
C ILE A 22 5.72 2.10 9.09
N THR A 23 6.12 0.88 9.40
CA THR A 23 5.95 -0.26 8.51
C THR A 23 5.20 -1.38 9.22
N PHE A 24 4.29 -2.05 8.52
CA PHE A 24 3.65 -3.26 9.04
C PHE A 24 3.40 -4.28 7.94
N GLN A 25 3.40 -5.55 8.32
CA GLN A 25 3.12 -6.65 7.42
C GLN A 25 1.60 -6.87 7.31
N SER A 26 1.04 -6.79 6.11
CA SER A 26 -0.37 -7.05 5.88
C SER A 26 -0.70 -7.27 4.42
N ASP A 27 -1.85 -7.89 4.19
CA ASP A 27 -2.45 -8.00 2.87
C ASP A 27 -3.39 -6.82 2.64
N ILE A 28 -3.10 -6.01 1.61
CA ILE A 28 -3.84 -4.81 1.23
C ILE A 28 -5.31 -5.07 0.86
N THR A 29 -5.66 -6.32 0.58
CA THR A 29 -7.06 -6.72 0.26
C THR A 29 -7.91 -6.87 1.53
N THR A 30 -7.28 -6.99 2.71
CA THR A 30 -7.97 -7.31 3.97
C THR A 30 -8.43 -6.08 4.75
N ASP A 31 -9.53 -6.24 5.50
CA ASP A 31 -10.05 -5.18 6.36
C ASP A 31 -9.12 -4.85 7.53
N LYS A 32 -8.34 -5.84 7.97
CA LYS A 32 -7.29 -5.63 8.97
C LYS A 32 -6.29 -4.59 8.48
N CYS A 33 -5.81 -4.70 7.24
CA CYS A 33 -4.90 -3.71 6.65
C CYS A 33 -5.54 -2.31 6.64
N ARG A 34 -6.78 -2.21 6.16
CA ARG A 34 -7.54 -0.94 6.16
C ARG A 34 -7.63 -0.32 7.55
N ALA A 35 -7.97 -1.12 8.56
CA ALA A 35 -8.07 -0.67 9.94
C ALA A 35 -6.71 -0.20 10.50
N THR A 36 -5.62 -0.92 10.21
CA THR A 36 -4.26 -0.54 10.62
C THR A 36 -3.81 0.76 9.96
N ILE A 37 -4.10 0.98 8.68
CA ILE A 37 -3.81 2.26 7.99
C ILE A 37 -4.59 3.40 8.66
N ARG A 38 -5.89 3.20 8.94
CA ARG A 38 -6.72 4.19 9.68
C ARG A 38 -6.13 4.52 11.05
N GLN A 39 -5.63 3.52 11.77
CA GLN A 39 -5.01 3.73 13.08
C GLN A 39 -3.76 4.61 13.00
N HIS A 40 -2.93 4.43 11.96
CA HIS A 40 -1.70 5.21 11.79
C HIS A 40 -1.95 6.62 11.24
N LEU A 41 -2.81 6.76 10.23
CA LEU A 41 -3.16 8.05 9.65
C LEU A 41 -4.12 8.87 10.53
N LYS A 42 -4.88 8.21 11.41
CA LYS A 42 -5.90 8.82 12.28
C LYS A 42 -6.93 9.60 11.44
N MET A 43 -6.96 10.92 11.59
CA MET A 43 -7.84 11.83 10.85
C MET A 43 -7.20 12.38 9.57
N TRP A 44 -5.91 12.12 9.35
CA TRP A 44 -5.19 12.65 8.20
C TRP A 44 -5.43 11.77 6.97
N LYS A 45 -5.37 12.40 5.80
CA LYS A 45 -5.31 11.72 4.50
C LYS A 45 -3.89 11.78 3.98
N ALA A 46 -3.54 10.85 3.11
CA ALA A 46 -2.25 10.83 2.43
C ALA A 46 -2.24 11.86 1.30
N ASP A 47 -1.16 12.63 1.19
CA ASP A 47 -0.91 13.52 0.05
C ASP A 47 -0.49 12.73 -1.20
N THR A 48 0.04 11.52 -1.02
CA THR A 48 0.48 10.63 -2.10
C THR A 48 0.38 9.19 -1.63
N VAL A 49 -0.10 8.31 -2.51
CA VAL A 49 -0.06 6.86 -2.33
C VAL A 49 0.82 6.27 -3.43
N LEU A 50 1.82 5.48 -3.03
CA LEU A 50 2.72 4.78 -3.96
C LEU A 50 2.37 3.29 -3.98
N HIS A 51 2.35 2.70 -5.16
CA HIS A 51 2.17 1.26 -5.36
C HIS A 51 3.33 0.72 -6.17
N ASP A 52 4.10 -0.18 -5.56
CA ASP A 52 5.25 -0.89 -6.16
C ASP A 52 5.03 -2.41 -6.13
N GLY A 53 3.77 -2.84 -6.13
CA GLY A 53 3.43 -4.25 -6.04
C GLY A 53 3.63 -4.97 -7.37
N ALA A 54 4.20 -6.17 -7.31
CA ALA A 54 4.23 -7.12 -8.41
C ALA A 54 3.83 -8.52 -7.91
N PRO A 55 3.04 -9.29 -8.68
CA PRO A 55 2.77 -10.69 -8.36
C PRO A 55 4.02 -11.51 -8.61
N ASN A 56 3.99 -12.77 -8.17
CA ASN A 56 4.99 -13.74 -8.58
C ASN A 56 4.87 -13.98 -10.08
N VAL A 57 5.89 -13.56 -10.82
CA VAL A 57 6.00 -13.73 -12.27
C VAL A 57 6.68 -15.06 -12.61
N GLY A 58 6.46 -15.54 -13.84
CA GLY A 58 7.07 -16.77 -14.35
C GLY A 58 6.07 -17.76 -14.94
N THR A 59 4.81 -17.35 -15.12
CA THR A 59 3.79 -18.14 -15.82
C THR A 59 3.64 -17.63 -17.27
N ALA A 60 2.47 -17.85 -17.88
CA ALA A 60 2.16 -17.24 -19.16
C ALA A 60 2.05 -15.72 -19.00
N TRP A 61 2.69 -14.95 -19.88
CA TRP A 61 2.69 -13.48 -19.84
C TRP A 61 1.29 -12.87 -19.71
N SER A 62 0.29 -13.46 -20.38
CA SER A 62 -1.10 -13.01 -20.30
C SER A 62 -1.67 -13.12 -18.88
N GLN A 63 -1.33 -14.19 -18.15
CA GLN A 63 -1.77 -14.39 -16.78
C GLN A 63 -1.02 -13.44 -15.83
N ASP A 64 0.30 -13.33 -15.98
CA ASP A 64 1.13 -12.45 -15.15
C ASP A 64 0.70 -10.97 -15.33
N SER A 65 0.45 -10.54 -16.57
CA SER A 65 -0.04 -9.19 -16.86
C SER A 65 -1.43 -8.93 -16.31
N PHE A 66 -2.32 -9.93 -16.34
CA PHE A 66 -3.65 -9.80 -15.76
C PHE A 66 -3.57 -9.67 -14.24
N ASN A 67 -2.78 -10.52 -13.58
CA ASN A 67 -2.57 -10.48 -12.13
C ASN A 67 -1.96 -9.14 -11.69
N GLN A 68 -1.02 -8.58 -12.47
CA GLN A 68 -0.47 -7.25 -12.22
C GLN A 68 -1.56 -6.17 -12.25
N ALA A 69 -2.45 -6.20 -13.25
CA ALA A 69 -3.54 -5.24 -13.37
C ALA A 69 -4.56 -5.38 -12.23
N GLU A 70 -4.87 -6.61 -11.81
CA GLU A 70 -5.74 -6.87 -10.67
C GLU A 70 -5.14 -6.32 -9.37
N LEU A 71 -3.84 -6.55 -9.14
CA LEU A 71 -3.13 -6.03 -7.96
C LEU A 71 -3.14 -4.50 -7.92
N ALA A 72 -2.88 -3.85 -9.06
CA ALA A 72 -2.96 -2.39 -9.17
C ALA A 72 -4.37 -1.86 -8.89
N LEU A 73 -5.41 -2.57 -9.33
CA LEU A 73 -6.80 -2.20 -9.04
C LEU A 73 -7.12 -2.33 -7.54
N GLN A 74 -6.64 -3.37 -6.86
CA GLN A 74 -6.80 -3.49 -5.40
C GLN A 74 -6.08 -2.36 -4.65
N ALA A 75 -4.87 -2.02 -5.08
CA ALA A 75 -4.13 -0.88 -4.52
C ALA A 75 -4.86 0.44 -4.77
N MET A 76 -5.46 0.64 -5.96
CA MET A 76 -6.23 1.83 -6.29
C MET A 76 -7.50 1.94 -5.42
N LYS A 77 -8.24 0.84 -5.21
CA LYS A 77 -9.39 0.81 -4.30
C LYS A 77 -8.98 1.29 -2.91
N LEU A 78 -7.90 0.74 -2.37
CA LEU A 78 -7.36 1.17 -1.08
C LEU A 78 -6.96 2.66 -1.10
N ALA A 79 -6.25 3.10 -2.14
CA ALA A 79 -5.79 4.48 -2.27
C ALA A 79 -6.95 5.48 -2.23
N THR A 80 -8.07 5.21 -2.92
CA THR A 80 -9.23 6.11 -2.92
C THR A 80 -9.84 6.33 -1.52
N GLU A 81 -9.65 5.39 -0.59
CA GLU A 81 -10.10 5.55 0.79
C GLU A 81 -9.20 6.47 1.63
N PHE A 82 -7.93 6.66 1.24
CA PHE A 82 -6.91 7.30 2.08
C PHE A 82 -6.24 8.52 1.45
N LEU A 83 -6.30 8.67 0.13
CA LEU A 83 -5.77 9.83 -0.58
C LEU A 83 -6.65 11.07 -0.29
N VAL A 84 -6.01 12.23 -0.19
CA VAL A 84 -6.70 13.52 -0.09
C VAL A 84 -7.42 13.86 -1.40
N GLU A 85 -8.49 14.65 -1.33
CA GLU A 85 -9.11 15.24 -2.51
C GLU A 85 -8.14 16.23 -3.17
N GLY A 86 -8.13 16.25 -4.52
CA GLY A 86 -7.27 17.11 -5.33
C GLY A 86 -8.00 18.32 -5.88
#